data_AF-A0A7X6PVB2-F1
#
_entry.id   AF-A0A7X6PVB2-F1
#
_cell.length_a   1.000
_cell.length_b   1.000
_cell.length_c   1.000
_cell.angle_alpha   90.00
_cell.angle_beta   90.00
_cell.angle_gamma   90.00
#
_symmetry.space_group_name_H-M   'P 1'
#
loop_
_entity.id
_entity.type
_entity.pdbx_description
1 polymer ?
#
loop_
_entity_poly.entity_id
_entity_poly.type
_entity_poly.pdbx_seq_one_letter_code
_entity_poly.pdbx_strand_id
1 'polypeptide(L)'
;MGYPVHAGRIKIEEKGPFFIIAGPCVIESEETTMRVALFLKEASEKLDIPVIFKTSYDKANRTSVASYRGPGIEKGLEIIMKVKEKTSLPVLSDIHSIDD
;
A
#
# COMPACT_ATOMS: atom_id res chain seq x y z
N MET A 1 -10.89 -20.09 -16.35
CA MET A 1 -9.47 -19.74 -16.57
C MET A 1 -9.33 -18.27 -16.25
N GLY A 2 -8.66 -17.92 -15.16
CA GLY A 2 -8.51 -16.52 -14.74
C GLY A 2 -7.60 -15.73 -15.68
N TYR A 3 -7.90 -14.46 -15.91
CA TYR A 3 -7.03 -13.57 -16.66
C TYR A 3 -5.90 -13.06 -15.74
N PRO A 4 -4.65 -13.02 -16.22
CA PRO A 4 -3.56 -12.48 -15.42
C PRO A 4 -3.76 -10.99 -15.18
N VAL A 5 -3.51 -10.54 -13.96
CA VAL A 5 -3.56 -9.13 -13.56
C VAL A 5 -2.14 -8.62 -13.32
N HIS A 6 -1.84 -7.41 -13.78
CA HIS A 6 -0.54 -6.79 -13.55
C HIS A 6 -0.66 -5.65 -12.54
N ALA A 7 0.07 -5.78 -11.42
CA ALA A 7 0.26 -4.71 -10.45
C ALA A 7 1.66 -4.13 -10.63
N GLY A 8 1.77 -3.09 -11.47
CA GLY A 8 3.08 -2.64 -11.95
C GLY A 8 3.79 -3.75 -12.73
N ARG A 9 4.93 -4.21 -12.23
CA ARG A 9 5.72 -5.30 -12.85
C ARG A 9 5.35 -6.69 -12.33
N ILE A 10 4.49 -6.77 -11.32
CA ILE A 10 4.10 -8.04 -10.70
C ILE A 10 2.93 -8.63 -11.49
N LYS A 11 3.13 -9.82 -12.08
CA LYS A 11 2.09 -10.61 -12.75
C LYS A 11 1.43 -11.53 -11.72
N ILE A 12 0.12 -11.41 -11.56
CA ILE A 12 -0.70 -12.19 -10.62
C ILE A 12 -1.59 -13.13 -11.42
N GLU A 13 -1.54 -14.43 -11.09
CA GLU A 13 -2.34 -15.48 -11.72
C GLU A 13 -2.58 -16.65 -10.75
N GLU A 14 -3.61 -17.47 -11.01
CA GLU A 14 -4.12 -18.51 -10.09
C GLU A 14 -3.06 -19.52 -9.62
N LYS A 15 -2.04 -19.79 -10.44
CA LYS A 15 -0.91 -20.66 -10.13
C LYS A 15 0.43 -19.94 -10.31
N GLY A 16 0.42 -18.62 -10.08
CA GLY A 16 1.59 -17.76 -10.15
C GLY A 16 2.49 -17.89 -8.92
N PRO A 17 3.67 -17.23 -8.94
CA PRO A 17 4.55 -17.17 -7.79
C PRO A 17 3.86 -16.51 -6.59
N PHE A 18 4.28 -16.90 -5.39
CA PHE A 18 3.82 -16.26 -4.16
C PHE A 18 4.23 -14.78 -4.13
N PHE A 19 3.34 -13.92 -3.64
CA PHE A 19 3.59 -12.49 -3.45
C PHE A 19 2.86 -12.00 -2.20
N ILE A 20 3.24 -10.81 -1.72
CA ILE A 20 2.69 -10.23 -0.51
C ILE A 20 2.07 -8.86 -0.80
N ILE A 21 0.92 -8.60 -0.21
CA ILE A 21 0.37 -7.25 -0.04
C ILE A 21 0.54 -6.88 1.43
N ALA A 22 1.38 -5.88 1.73
CA ALA A 22 1.70 -5.52 3.11
C ALA A 22 2.00 -4.03 3.28
N GLY A 23 1.80 -3.56 4.51
CA GLY A 23 2.10 -2.20 4.94
C GLY A 23 1.29 -1.82 6.17
N PRO A 24 1.39 -0.57 6.62
CA PRO A 24 0.64 -0.10 7.78
C PRO A 24 -0.87 -0.09 7.49
N CYS A 25 -1.67 -0.25 8.54
CA CYS A 25 -3.12 -0.32 8.40
C CYS A 25 -3.73 1.00 7.90
N VAL A 26 -3.17 2.13 8.36
CA VAL A 26 -3.50 3.50 7.96
C VAL A 26 -2.22 4.32 8.01
N ILE A 27 -2.12 5.40 7.24
CA ILE A 27 -1.00 6.34 7.35
C ILE A 27 -1.10 7.07 8.69
N GLU A 28 -0.19 6.77 9.62
CA GLU A 28 -0.08 7.48 10.91
C GLU A 28 0.85 8.69 10.79
N SER A 29 1.94 8.55 10.03
CA SER A 29 2.88 9.61 9.70
C SER A 29 3.65 9.26 8.42
N GLU A 30 4.20 10.28 7.74
CA GLU A 30 5.06 10.06 6.56
C GLU A 30 6.32 9.25 6.94
N GLU A 31 6.92 9.55 8.09
CA GLU A 31 8.14 8.89 8.57
C GLU A 31 7.94 7.39 8.79
N THR A 32 6.91 7.00 9.56
CA THR A 32 6.62 5.59 9.85
C THR A 32 6.25 4.85 8.56
N THR A 33 5.46 5.48 7.70
CA THR A 33 5.05 4.89 6.42
C THR A 33 6.26 4.60 5.53
N MET A 34 7.18 5.56 5.42
CA MET A 34 8.40 5.40 4.63
C MET A 34 9.33 4.33 5.23
N ARG A 35 9.47 4.29 6.56
CA ARG A 35 10.30 3.28 7.26
C ARG A 35 9.81 1.86 6.97
N VAL A 36 8.49 1.63 7.06
CA VAL A 36 7.88 0.33 6.75
C VAL A 36 8.07 -0.01 5.27
N ALA A 37 7.88 0.95 4.37
CA ALA A 37 8.02 0.73 2.93
C ALA A 37 9.46 0.33 2.54
N LEU A 38 10.47 1.01 3.10
CA LEU A 38 11.88 0.70 2.87
C LEU A 38 12.25 -0.69 3.41
N PHE A 39 11.77 -1.03 4.60
CA PHE A 39 11.95 -2.37 5.16
C PHE A 39 11.33 -3.46 4.27
N LEU A 40 10.11 -3.26 3.79
CA LEU A 40 9.44 -4.20 2.90
C LEU A 40 10.16 -4.34 1.55
N LYS A 41 10.70 -3.24 1.02
CA LYS A 41 11.53 -3.25 -0.19
C LYS A 41 12.79 -4.09 0.01
N GLU A 42 13.52 -3.86 1.09
CA GLU A 42 14.73 -4.63 1.43
C GLU A 42 14.42 -6.12 1.66
N ALA A 43 13.33 -6.43 2.37
CA ALA A 43 12.89 -7.81 2.59
C ALA A 43 12.48 -8.50 1.29
N SER A 44 11.78 -7.79 0.40
CA SER A 44 11.39 -8.28 -0.93
C SER A 44 12.61 -8.70 -1.74
N GLU A 45 13.66 -7.86 -1.77
CA GLU A 45 14.90 -8.14 -2.49
C GLU A 45 15.70 -9.29 -1.87
N LYS A 46 15.78 -9.36 -0.54
CA LYS A 46 16.53 -10.42 0.16
C LYS A 46 15.90 -11.80 0.01
N LEU A 47 14.58 -11.87 -0.01
CA LEU A 47 13.83 -13.14 -0.04
C LEU A 47 13.39 -13.54 -1.45
N ASP A 48 13.59 -12.66 -2.45
CA ASP A 48 13.05 -12.80 -3.81
C ASP A 48 11.51 -13.01 -3.81
N ILE A 49 10.81 -12.29 -2.92
CA ILE A 49 9.35 -12.33 -2.82
C ILE A 49 8.79 -10.98 -3.28
N PRO A 50 7.96 -10.93 -4.34
CA PRO A 50 7.32 -9.69 -4.78
C PRO A 50 6.41 -9.09 -3.70
N VAL A 51 6.49 -7.77 -3.52
CA VAL A 51 5.67 -7.02 -2.56
C VAL A 51 4.91 -5.89 -3.25
N ILE A 52 3.62 -5.76 -2.92
CA ILE A 52 2.78 -4.59 -3.18
C ILE A 52 2.61 -3.87 -1.83
N PHE A 53 3.02 -2.60 -1.77
CA PHE A 53 2.87 -1.80 -0.57
C PHE A 53 1.40 -1.36 -0.41
N LYS A 54 0.77 -1.65 0.73
CA LYS A 54 -0.61 -1.24 1.02
C LYS A 54 -0.67 -0.34 2.24
N THR A 55 -1.39 0.77 2.13
CA THR A 55 -1.82 1.58 3.28
C THR A 55 -3.12 2.31 2.95
N SER A 56 -3.91 2.67 3.97
CA SER A 56 -5.11 3.48 3.83
C SER A 56 -4.80 4.95 4.12
N TYR A 57 -5.25 5.88 3.28
CA TYR A 57 -5.17 7.33 3.54
C TYR A 57 -6.31 7.82 4.45
N ASP A 58 -7.45 7.13 4.43
CA ASP A 58 -8.59 7.33 5.30
C ASP A 58 -9.14 5.97 5.74
N LYS A 59 -9.62 5.89 6.98
CA LYS A 59 -10.22 4.69 7.55
C LYS A 59 -11.64 5.00 7.97
N ALA A 60 -12.58 4.83 7.04
CA ALA A 60 -13.98 5.22 7.21
C ALA A 60 -14.78 4.33 8.18
N ASN A 61 -14.27 3.16 8.57
CA ASN A 61 -14.97 2.18 9.41
C ASN A 61 -14.65 2.28 10.91
N ARG A 62 -14.48 3.49 11.46
CA ARG A 62 -14.22 3.66 12.91
C ARG A 62 -15.52 3.63 13.71
N THR A 63 -15.49 2.93 14.85
CA THR A 63 -16.60 2.81 15.79
C THR A 63 -16.86 4.10 16.58
N SER A 64 -15.89 5.00 16.66
CA SER A 64 -16.02 6.33 17.25
C SER A 64 -15.58 7.41 16.26
N VAL A 65 -16.41 8.44 16.10
CA VAL A 65 -16.17 9.61 15.23
C VAL A 65 -14.89 10.35 15.61
N ALA A 66 -14.50 10.33 16.89
CA ALA A 66 -13.30 11.03 17.38
C ALA A 66 -11.99 10.29 17.06
N SER A 67 -12.05 9.09 16.48
CA SER A 67 -10.85 8.31 16.17
C SER A 67 -10.07 8.91 15.00
N TYR A 68 -8.74 8.96 15.10
CA TYR A 68 -7.88 9.38 13.99
C TYR A 68 -8.06 8.47 12.76
N ARG A 69 -8.51 9.02 11.63
CA ARG A 69 -8.83 8.23 10.43
C ARG A 69 -7.71 8.16 9.40
N GLY A 70 -6.64 8.94 9.57
CA GLY A 70 -5.59 9.09 8.57
C GLY A 70 -5.45 10.56 8.15
N PRO A 71 -4.49 10.86 7.26
CA PRO A 71 -4.22 12.21 6.80
C PRO A 71 -5.25 12.73 5.78
N GLY A 72 -6.19 11.89 5.32
CA GLY A 72 -7.11 12.23 4.25
C GLY A 72 -6.47 12.08 2.87
N ILE A 73 -7.25 12.32 1.82
CA ILE A 73 -6.87 11.94 0.47
C ILE A 73 -5.67 12.73 -0.08
N GLU A 74 -5.69 14.06 -0.03
CA GLU A 74 -4.63 14.89 -0.61
C GLU A 74 -3.27 14.54 0.00
N LYS A 75 -3.19 14.63 1.33
CA LYS A 75 -1.93 14.37 2.04
C LYS A 75 -1.54 12.88 2.01
N GLY A 76 -2.52 11.98 2.03
CA GLY A 76 -2.28 10.55 1.94
C GLY A 76 -1.71 10.14 0.58
N LEU A 77 -2.26 10.67 -0.52
CA LEU A 77 -1.76 10.42 -1.88
C LEU A 77 -0.36 11.00 -2.08
N GLU A 78 -0.06 12.19 -1.53
CA GLU A 78 1.31 12.71 -1.52
C GLU A 78 2.30 11.74 -0.87
N ILE A 79 1.95 11.18 0.30
CA ILE A 79 2.80 10.24 1.04
C ILE A 79 2.94 8.92 0.26
N ILE A 80 1.85 8.39 -0.29
CA ILE A 80 1.87 7.15 -1.09
C ILE A 80 2.70 7.34 -2.36
N MET A 81 2.63 8.50 -3.00
CA MET A 81 3.45 8.83 -4.16
C MET A 81 4.95 8.84 -3.80
N LYS A 82 5.32 9.48 -2.69
CA LYS A 82 6.71 9.43 -2.19
C LYS A 82 7.18 8.00 -1.93
N VAL A 83 6.34 7.14 -1.36
CA VAL A 83 6.67 5.72 -1.15
C VAL A 83 6.96 5.04 -2.49
N LYS A 84 6.09 5.23 -3.49
CA LYS A 84 6.27 4.67 -4.82
C LYS A 84 7.58 5.13 -5.46
N GLU A 85 7.88 6.42 -5.39
CA GLU A 85 9.13 7.00 -5.95
C GLU A 85 10.38 6.46 -5.27
N LYS A 86 10.38 6.39 -3.94
CA LYS A 86 11.56 5.98 -3.16
C LYS A 86 11.83 4.49 -3.20
N THR A 87 10.77 3.67 -3.30
CA THR A 87 10.91 2.19 -3.22
C THR A 87 10.74 1.49 -4.56
N SER A 88 10.14 2.15 -5.56
CA SER A 88 9.68 1.55 -6.81
C SER A 88 8.69 0.38 -6.64
N LEU A 89 8.17 0.16 -5.43
CA LEU A 89 7.15 -0.86 -5.19
C LEU A 89 5.81 -0.39 -5.81
N PRO A 90 5.01 -1.31 -6.37
CA PRO A 90 3.59 -1.05 -6.61
C PRO A 90 2.90 -0.66 -5.31
N VAL A 91 1.96 0.29 -5.38
CA VAL A 91 1.20 0.79 -4.23
C VAL A 91 -0.28 0.47 -4.39
N LEU A 92 -0.95 0.23 -3.26
CA LEU A 92 -2.38 -0.07 -3.17
C LEU A 92 -3.00 0.72 -2.01
N SER A 93 -4.16 1.32 -2.25
CA SER A 93 -5.00 1.92 -1.22
C SER A 93 -6.46 1.59 -1.49
N ASP A 94 -7.28 1.67 -0.46
CA ASP A 94 -8.73 1.57 -0.52
C ASP A 94 -9.35 2.96 -0.76
N ILE A 95 -10.53 2.96 -1.38
CA ILE A 95 -11.39 4.14 -1.53
C ILE A 95 -12.74 3.85 -0.86
N HIS A 96 -13.42 4.89 -0.38
CA HIS A 96 -14.65 4.77 0.39
C HIS A 96 -15.83 5.54 -0.21
N SER A 97 -15.58 6.47 -1.13
CA SER A 97 -16.59 7.22 -1.88
C SER A 97 -16.22 7.33 -3.37
N ILE A 98 -17.18 7.74 -4.20
CA ILE A 98 -16.96 8.01 -5.63
C ILE A 98 -16.17 9.31 -5.83
N ASP A 99 -16.31 10.23 -4.88
CA ASP A 99 -15.71 11.56 -4.91
C ASP A 99 -14.32 11.59 -4.25
N ASP A 100 -13.85 10.45 -3.74
CA ASP A 100 -12.46 10.25 -3.32
C ASP A 100 -11.55 10.27 -4.56
#